data_AF-A0A162IN53-F1
#
_entry.id   AF-A0A162IN53-F1
#
_cell.length_a   1.000
_cell.length_b   1.000
_cell.length_c   1.000
_cell.angle_alpha   90.00
_cell.angle_beta   90.00
_cell.angle_gamma   90.00
#
_symmetry.space_group_name_H-M   'P 1'
#
loop_
_entity.id
_entity.type
_entity.pdbx_description
1 polymer ?
#
loop_
_entity_poly.entity_id
_entity_poly.type
_entity_poly.pdbx_seq_one_letter_code
_entity_poly.pdbx_strand_id
1 'polypeptide(L)'
;MDKKVHDKIEKLYEVEDMDGVLELLDSLSDWGKEEYGEYARALSNLDRHEEALEYLMKEQAKEDTFDWNFRVCYSYFFLENWKETIVYGTRALELGGEFEDDAAYFVMESYQELRAFDELIQFLEKHTEIEKKDWNSFYGMALMEKKELERSIPYLKKAISIWEKEGCDMSWEGEEVARALTQVYYDLKMTKEFKKMKKKFHYSDAEFDCRAYSKEEADRILEHIEKYFGKIERRIPDIDPEYANIDVLMIPASTKHPYTTLMTFGMGSRFMEGTPPELVPEKFGYDELFLCLPDDWELDLDTMWAVQYLLDMARFPFSNETWLGAGHSVAYDTYLGNTNFTGFLVTYPYEYGMEAFQLELNEEKQIHFYNVIPLYTEELDYKQEIGFEELEALFTKSPMVTDIHRVNVALDESATELEEGEEKEENSQILYQ
;
A
#
# COMPACT_ATOMS: atom_id res chain seq x y z
N MET A 1 -8.60 19.46 -45.82
CA MET A 1 -9.01 18.16 -46.41
C MET A 1 -10.16 18.35 -47.39
N ASP A 2 -10.25 17.50 -48.42
CA ASP A 2 -11.43 17.45 -49.30
C ASP A 2 -12.67 16.99 -48.50
N LYS A 3 -13.80 17.68 -48.66
CA LYS A 3 -15.02 17.39 -47.89
C LYS A 3 -15.50 15.94 -48.06
N LYS A 4 -15.34 15.33 -49.24
CA LYS A 4 -15.77 13.94 -49.44
C LYS A 4 -14.86 12.95 -48.74
N VAL A 5 -13.59 13.29 -48.55
CA VAL A 5 -12.65 12.48 -47.77
C VAL A 5 -13.02 12.58 -46.29
N HIS A 6 -13.23 13.80 -45.79
CA HIS A 6 -13.67 14.01 -44.41
C HIS A 6 -14.99 13.28 -44.09
N ASP A 7 -16.03 13.44 -44.95
CA ASP A 7 -17.32 12.76 -44.79
C ASP A 7 -17.21 11.21 -44.83
N LYS A 8 -16.14 10.66 -45.42
CA LYS A 8 -15.86 9.21 -45.40
C LYS A 8 -15.16 8.79 -44.12
N ILE A 9 -14.19 9.58 -43.66
CA ILE A 9 -13.48 9.35 -42.41
C ILE A 9 -14.47 9.31 -41.24
N GLU A 10 -15.39 10.28 -41.16
CA GLU A 10 -16.40 10.30 -40.09
C GLU A 10 -17.31 9.05 -40.12
N LYS A 11 -17.67 8.56 -41.31
CA LYS A 11 -18.44 7.30 -41.43
C LYS A 11 -17.66 6.07 -40.99
N LEU A 12 -16.34 6.07 -41.13
CA LEU A 12 -15.49 4.98 -40.68
C LEU A 12 -15.38 5.03 -39.14
N TYR A 13 -15.24 6.22 -38.55
CA TYR A 13 -15.31 6.39 -37.11
C TYR A 13 -16.66 5.98 -36.52
N GLU A 14 -17.78 6.27 -37.20
CA GLU A 14 -19.13 5.84 -36.77
C GLU A 14 -19.28 4.31 -36.65
N VAL A 15 -18.47 3.54 -37.40
CA VAL A 15 -18.47 2.07 -37.37
C VAL A 15 -17.20 1.50 -36.72
N GLU A 16 -16.44 2.33 -36.02
CA GLU A 16 -15.20 1.98 -35.31
C GLU A 16 -14.11 1.34 -36.21
N ASP A 17 -14.09 1.67 -37.50
CA ASP A 17 -13.13 1.14 -38.48
C ASP A 17 -11.89 2.03 -38.63
N MET A 18 -11.03 2.01 -37.61
CA MET A 18 -9.81 2.83 -37.59
C MET A 18 -8.80 2.41 -38.67
N ASP A 19 -8.68 1.11 -38.95
CA ASP A 19 -7.82 0.60 -40.01
C ASP A 19 -8.28 1.10 -41.39
N GLY A 20 -9.59 1.13 -41.64
CA GLY A 20 -10.16 1.73 -42.84
C GLY A 20 -9.86 3.22 -42.98
N VAL A 21 -9.75 3.97 -41.87
CA VAL A 21 -9.31 5.38 -41.89
C VAL A 21 -7.85 5.48 -42.32
N LEU A 22 -6.97 4.65 -41.76
CA LEU A 22 -5.55 4.61 -42.14
C LEU A 22 -5.37 4.25 -43.61
N GLU A 23 -6.05 3.19 -44.09
CA GLU A 23 -6.01 2.77 -45.50
C GLU A 23 -6.50 3.87 -46.46
N LEU A 24 -7.58 4.57 -46.08
CA LEU A 24 -8.12 5.68 -46.86
C LEU A 24 -7.11 6.83 -46.95
N LEU A 25 -6.49 7.21 -45.84
CA LEU A 25 -5.50 8.29 -45.79
C LEU A 25 -4.20 7.93 -46.53
N ASP A 26 -3.74 6.68 -46.41
CA ASP A 26 -2.58 6.15 -47.14
C ASP A 26 -2.81 6.11 -48.67
N SER A 27 -4.07 6.07 -49.12
CA SER A 27 -4.42 6.13 -50.55
C SER A 27 -4.32 7.53 -51.16
N LEU A 28 -4.19 8.58 -50.34
CA LEU A 28 -4.08 9.97 -50.79
C LEU A 28 -2.66 10.28 -51.26
N SER A 29 -2.52 11.15 -52.28
CA SER A 29 -1.22 11.48 -52.86
C SER A 29 -0.38 12.45 -52.02
N ASP A 30 -1.03 13.31 -51.25
CA ASP A 30 -0.40 14.36 -50.44
C ASP A 30 -1.21 14.58 -49.16
N TRP A 31 -0.51 14.84 -48.04
CA TRP A 31 -1.12 15.10 -46.75
C TRP A 31 -0.91 16.55 -46.33
N GLY A 32 -2.00 17.19 -45.91
CA GLY A 32 -1.98 18.42 -45.14
C GLY A 32 -2.16 18.14 -43.64
N LYS A 33 -2.29 19.22 -42.86
CA LYS A 33 -2.40 19.15 -41.40
C LYS A 33 -3.58 18.31 -40.92
N GLU A 34 -4.73 18.47 -41.57
CA GLU A 34 -5.95 17.72 -41.22
C GLU A 34 -5.76 16.22 -41.47
N GLU A 35 -5.13 15.82 -42.59
CA GLU A 35 -4.83 14.41 -42.88
C GLU A 35 -3.86 13.80 -41.86
N TYR A 36 -2.78 14.52 -41.50
CA TYR A 36 -1.88 14.10 -40.42
C TYR A 36 -2.60 13.96 -39.08
N GLY A 37 -3.48 14.92 -38.77
CA GLY A 37 -4.30 14.88 -37.57
C GLY A 37 -5.17 13.62 -37.53
N GLU A 38 -5.98 13.38 -38.56
CA GLU A 38 -6.90 12.22 -38.60
C GLU A 38 -6.14 10.89 -38.60
N TYR A 39 -4.98 10.82 -39.24
CA TYR A 39 -4.12 9.64 -39.18
C TYR A 39 -3.68 9.36 -37.74
N ALA A 40 -3.20 10.39 -37.03
CA ALA A 40 -2.80 10.28 -35.64
C ALA A 40 -3.97 9.93 -34.71
N ARG A 41 -5.17 10.48 -34.95
CA ARG A 41 -6.38 10.11 -34.19
C ARG A 41 -6.73 8.63 -34.39
N ALA A 42 -6.68 8.12 -35.61
CA ALA A 42 -6.91 6.70 -35.89
C ALA A 42 -5.85 5.81 -35.23
N LEU A 43 -4.57 6.20 -35.25
CA LEU A 43 -3.50 5.49 -34.54
C LEU A 43 -3.73 5.47 -33.02
N SER A 44 -4.07 6.60 -32.42
CA SER A 44 -4.36 6.68 -30.99
C SER A 44 -5.55 5.83 -30.58
N ASN A 45 -6.60 5.74 -31.42
CA ASN A 45 -7.73 4.84 -31.17
C ASN A 45 -7.40 3.35 -31.33
N LEU A 46 -6.22 3.02 -31.88
CA LEU A 46 -5.65 1.68 -31.97
C LEU A 46 -4.57 1.44 -30.90
N ASP A 47 -4.48 2.30 -29.88
CA ASP A 47 -3.45 2.29 -28.84
C ASP A 47 -2.00 2.45 -29.37
N ARG A 48 -1.84 3.03 -30.56
CA ARG A 48 -0.53 3.26 -31.23
C ARG A 48 -0.04 4.69 -31.00
N HIS A 49 0.07 5.10 -29.73
CA HIS A 49 0.34 6.49 -29.33
C HIS A 49 1.74 7.00 -29.73
N GLU A 50 2.77 6.14 -29.72
CA GLU A 50 4.11 6.53 -30.17
C GLU A 50 4.10 6.92 -31.66
N GLU A 51 3.47 6.09 -32.50
CA GLU A 51 3.32 6.38 -33.92
C GLU A 51 2.46 7.63 -34.14
N ALA A 52 1.36 7.79 -33.40
CA ALA A 52 0.53 8.99 -33.47
C ALA A 52 1.37 10.26 -33.25
N LEU A 53 2.25 10.28 -32.24
CA LEU A 53 3.18 11.38 -31.99
C LEU A 53 4.18 11.58 -33.13
N GLU A 54 4.75 10.51 -33.69
CA GLU A 54 5.66 10.64 -34.83
C GLU A 54 5.01 11.38 -36.00
N TYR A 55 3.72 11.13 -36.26
CA TYR A 55 2.98 11.83 -37.30
C TYR A 55 2.60 13.27 -36.90
N LEU A 56 2.15 13.50 -35.66
CA LEU A 56 1.79 14.85 -35.17
C LEU A 56 3.00 15.79 -35.10
N MET A 57 4.19 15.26 -34.84
CA MET A 57 5.42 16.03 -34.66
C MET A 57 6.16 16.33 -35.98
N LYS A 58 5.63 15.89 -37.13
CA LYS A 58 6.14 16.29 -38.45
C LYS A 58 5.91 17.78 -38.66
N GLU A 59 6.88 18.46 -39.29
CA GLU A 59 6.80 19.91 -39.55
C GLU A 59 5.56 20.31 -40.38
N GLN A 60 5.08 19.41 -41.24
CA GLN A 60 3.88 19.59 -42.04
C GLN A 60 2.57 19.43 -41.24
N ALA A 61 2.63 18.72 -40.11
CA ALA A 61 1.50 18.43 -39.24
C ALA A 61 1.35 19.47 -38.12
N LYS A 62 2.46 20.03 -37.63
CA LYS A 62 2.47 20.98 -36.52
C LYS A 62 1.58 22.19 -36.78
N GLU A 63 0.67 22.41 -35.84
CA GLU A 63 -0.19 23.57 -35.82
C GLU A 63 -0.54 23.94 -34.39
N ASP A 64 -0.40 25.21 -34.02
CA ASP A 64 -0.77 25.68 -32.69
C ASP A 64 -2.28 25.93 -32.61
N THR A 65 -3.06 24.86 -32.82
CA THR A 65 -4.52 24.80 -32.68
C THR A 65 -4.91 23.94 -31.49
N PHE A 66 -6.16 24.09 -31.03
CA PHE A 66 -6.71 23.25 -29.97
C PHE A 66 -6.57 21.76 -30.32
N ASP A 67 -7.09 21.33 -31.48
CA ASP A 67 -7.15 19.91 -31.85
C ASP A 67 -5.77 19.26 -31.94
N TRP A 68 -4.77 19.98 -32.48
CA TRP A 68 -3.41 19.47 -32.56
C TRP A 68 -2.78 19.33 -31.16
N ASN A 69 -2.85 20.39 -30.34
CA ASN A 69 -2.34 20.34 -28.97
C ASN A 69 -3.06 19.26 -28.15
N PHE A 70 -4.37 19.10 -28.32
CA PHE A 70 -5.17 18.06 -27.67
C PHE A 70 -4.73 16.65 -28.09
N ARG A 71 -4.55 16.38 -29.39
CA ARG A 71 -4.10 15.06 -29.87
C ARG A 71 -2.67 14.72 -29.39
N VAL A 72 -1.79 15.72 -29.32
CA VAL A 72 -0.44 15.56 -28.77
C VAL A 72 -0.50 15.29 -27.27
N CYS A 73 -1.30 16.08 -26.53
CA CYS A 73 -1.57 15.88 -25.10
C CYS A 73 -2.09 14.47 -24.81
N TYR A 74 -3.13 14.04 -25.52
CA TYR A 74 -3.72 12.71 -25.42
C TYR A 74 -2.67 11.62 -25.60
N SER A 75 -1.85 11.72 -26.66
CA SER A 75 -0.83 10.71 -26.95
C SER A 75 0.26 10.67 -25.87
N TYR A 76 0.69 11.81 -25.33
CA TYR A 76 1.64 11.83 -24.21
C TYR A 76 1.04 11.30 -22.90
N PHE A 77 -0.25 11.51 -22.65
CA PHE A 77 -0.94 11.00 -21.47
C PHE A 77 -0.90 9.47 -21.42
N PHE A 78 -1.27 8.79 -22.51
CA PHE A 78 -1.24 7.32 -22.58
C PHE A 78 0.18 6.74 -22.67
N LEU A 79 1.18 7.58 -22.93
CA LEU A 79 2.61 7.23 -22.82
C LEU A 79 3.21 7.59 -21.45
N GLU A 80 2.37 8.01 -20.49
CA GLU A 80 2.77 8.40 -19.14
C GLU A 80 3.83 9.53 -19.10
N ASN A 81 3.89 10.36 -20.15
CA ASN A 81 4.78 11.52 -20.21
C ASN A 81 4.07 12.76 -19.65
N TRP A 82 3.82 12.75 -18.34
CA TRP A 82 3.05 13.75 -17.61
C TRP A 82 3.49 15.20 -17.86
N LYS A 83 4.80 15.43 -18.03
CA LYS A 83 5.34 16.78 -18.27
C LYS A 83 4.91 17.35 -19.60
N GLU A 84 5.01 16.56 -20.66
CA GLU A 84 4.60 17.00 -21.99
C GLU A 84 3.06 17.06 -22.10
N THR A 85 2.34 16.14 -21.45
CA THR A 85 0.89 16.21 -21.31
C THR A 85 0.44 17.55 -20.74
N ILE A 86 1.07 18.02 -19.65
CA ILE A 86 0.77 19.33 -19.06
C ILE A 86 1.03 20.47 -20.04
N VAL A 87 2.16 20.44 -20.78
CA VAL A 87 2.53 21.49 -21.73
C VAL A 87 1.49 21.62 -22.85
N TYR A 88 1.20 20.53 -23.55
CA TYR A 88 0.28 20.55 -24.69
C TYR A 88 -1.18 20.66 -24.23
N GLY A 89 -1.56 20.03 -23.13
CA GLY A 89 -2.91 20.13 -22.57
C GLY A 89 -3.24 21.55 -22.10
N THR A 90 -2.32 22.21 -21.38
CA THR A 90 -2.50 23.61 -20.99
C THR A 90 -2.58 24.52 -22.21
N ARG A 91 -1.75 24.27 -23.23
CA ARG A 91 -1.80 25.04 -24.48
C ARG A 91 -3.11 24.86 -25.23
N ALA A 92 -3.67 23.64 -25.26
CA ALA A 92 -4.99 23.40 -25.83
C ALA A 92 -6.06 24.24 -25.10
N LEU A 93 -6.09 24.19 -23.76
CA LEU A 93 -7.05 24.97 -22.96
C LEU A 93 -6.95 26.48 -23.19
N GLU A 94 -5.75 27.02 -23.41
CA GLU A 94 -5.57 28.45 -23.75
C GLU A 94 -6.18 28.85 -25.10
N LEU A 95 -6.25 27.91 -26.05
CA LEU A 95 -6.77 28.13 -27.40
C LEU A 95 -8.30 27.95 -27.46
N GLY A 96 -8.83 27.11 -26.59
CA GLY A 96 -10.26 26.79 -26.45
C GLY A 96 -10.81 25.89 -27.56
N GLY A 97 -11.69 24.97 -27.20
CA GLY A 97 -12.18 23.91 -28.09
C GLY A 97 -13.32 23.06 -27.53
N GLU A 98 -13.71 22.03 -28.27
CA GLU A 98 -14.86 21.17 -27.89
C GLU A 98 -14.54 20.24 -26.72
N PHE A 99 -13.30 19.74 -26.64
CA PHE A 99 -12.85 18.74 -25.66
C PHE A 99 -12.04 19.37 -24.50
N GLU A 100 -12.40 20.59 -24.10
CA GLU A 100 -11.71 21.29 -23.00
C GLU A 100 -11.77 20.50 -21.69
N ASP A 101 -12.87 19.79 -21.43
CA ASP A 101 -13.04 18.96 -20.24
C ASP A 101 -12.02 17.82 -20.19
N ASP A 102 -11.86 17.08 -21.30
CA ASP A 102 -10.90 15.99 -21.42
C ASP A 102 -9.45 16.51 -21.32
N ALA A 103 -9.16 17.63 -21.98
CA ALA A 103 -7.85 18.27 -21.90
C ALA A 103 -7.51 18.67 -20.46
N ALA A 104 -8.48 19.23 -19.73
CA ALA A 104 -8.32 19.60 -18.34
C ALA A 104 -8.13 18.37 -17.44
N TYR A 105 -8.88 17.28 -17.67
CA TYR A 105 -8.69 16.03 -16.95
C TYR A 105 -7.25 15.51 -17.09
N PHE A 106 -6.73 15.41 -18.32
CA PHE A 106 -5.35 14.94 -18.54
C PHE A 106 -4.30 15.82 -17.84
N VAL A 107 -4.51 17.14 -17.83
CA VAL A 107 -3.62 18.08 -17.12
C VAL A 107 -3.69 17.89 -15.60
N MET A 108 -4.90 17.75 -15.03
CA MET A 108 -5.09 17.56 -13.59
C MET A 108 -4.44 16.25 -13.11
N GLU A 109 -4.72 15.16 -13.82
CA GLU A 109 -4.16 13.83 -13.51
C GLU A 109 -2.63 13.85 -13.63
N SER A 110 -2.09 14.48 -14.67
CA SER A 110 -0.63 14.61 -14.84
C SER A 110 0.03 15.39 -13.70
N TYR A 111 -0.60 16.44 -13.17
CA TYR A 111 -0.08 17.13 -11.98
C TYR A 111 -0.17 16.24 -10.72
N GLN A 112 -1.24 15.46 -10.57
CA GLN A 112 -1.41 14.52 -9.46
C GLN A 112 -0.33 13.44 -9.46
N GLU A 113 -0.06 12.82 -10.61
CA GLU A 113 0.99 11.81 -10.79
C GLU A 113 2.39 12.39 -10.49
N LEU A 114 2.63 13.65 -10.86
CA LEU A 114 3.86 14.35 -10.53
C LEU A 114 3.92 14.86 -9.07
N ARG A 115 2.84 14.69 -8.29
CA ARG A 115 2.64 15.27 -6.95
C ARG A 115 2.87 16.79 -6.90
N ALA A 116 2.58 17.47 -7.99
CA ALA A 116 2.72 18.91 -8.17
C ALA A 116 1.43 19.63 -7.71
N PHE A 117 1.10 19.47 -6.42
CA PHE A 117 -0.19 19.90 -5.87
C PHE A 117 -0.37 21.42 -5.83
N ASP A 118 0.72 22.19 -5.70
CA ASP A 118 0.65 23.65 -5.73
C ASP A 118 0.23 24.16 -7.12
N GLU A 119 0.80 23.56 -8.17
CA GLU A 119 0.48 23.85 -9.57
C GLU A 119 -0.92 23.36 -9.93
N LEU A 120 -1.31 22.16 -9.45
CA LEU A 120 -2.67 21.63 -9.62
C LEU A 120 -3.71 22.60 -9.03
N ILE A 121 -3.51 23.06 -7.79
CA ILE A 121 -4.42 24.02 -7.15
C ILE A 121 -4.48 25.33 -7.96
N GLN A 122 -3.34 25.88 -8.38
CA GLN A 122 -3.31 27.09 -9.21
C GLN A 122 -4.05 26.91 -10.54
N PHE A 123 -3.87 25.76 -11.18
CA PHE A 123 -4.58 25.40 -12.40
C PHE A 123 -6.10 25.35 -12.17
N LEU A 124 -6.53 24.68 -11.10
CA LEU A 124 -7.93 24.54 -10.70
C LEU A 124 -8.60 25.87 -10.32
N GLU A 125 -7.85 26.78 -9.69
CA GLU A 125 -8.33 28.12 -9.34
C GLU A 125 -8.46 29.04 -10.56
N LYS A 126 -7.68 28.80 -11.62
CA LYS A 126 -7.70 29.61 -12.85
C LYS A 126 -8.88 29.27 -13.76
N HIS A 127 -9.40 28.04 -13.69
CA HIS A 127 -10.39 27.50 -14.63
C HIS A 127 -11.69 27.06 -13.93
N THR A 128 -12.19 27.88 -13.00
CA THR A 128 -13.38 27.55 -12.17
C THR A 128 -14.67 27.29 -12.96
N GLU A 129 -14.73 27.67 -14.23
CA GLU A 129 -15.84 27.42 -15.15
C GLU A 129 -16.01 25.95 -15.56
N ILE A 130 -14.95 25.13 -15.41
CA ILE A 130 -14.90 23.69 -15.72
C ILE A 130 -15.33 22.85 -14.49
N GLU A 131 -15.92 23.46 -13.45
CA GLU A 131 -16.23 22.79 -12.19
C GLU A 131 -17.21 21.61 -12.36
N LYS A 132 -16.66 20.40 -12.37
CA LYS A 132 -17.36 19.11 -12.43
C LYS A 132 -17.07 18.23 -11.21
N LYS A 133 -17.56 16.98 -11.25
CA LYS A 133 -17.27 15.94 -10.26
C LYS A 133 -15.75 15.81 -10.05
N ASP A 134 -15.00 15.55 -11.14
CA ASP A 134 -13.55 15.33 -11.11
C ASP A 134 -12.80 16.56 -10.62
N TRP A 135 -13.22 17.75 -11.06
CA TRP A 135 -12.65 19.04 -10.60
C TRP A 135 -12.68 19.16 -9.07
N ASN A 136 -13.83 18.87 -8.47
CA ASN A 136 -14.02 18.93 -7.03
C ASN A 136 -13.24 17.84 -6.31
N SER A 137 -13.11 16.66 -6.92
CA SER A 137 -12.27 15.56 -6.41
C SER A 137 -10.80 15.96 -6.37
N PHE A 138 -10.21 16.29 -7.53
CA PHE A 138 -8.80 16.72 -7.64
C PHE A 138 -8.48 17.89 -6.71
N TYR A 139 -9.35 18.90 -6.65
CA TYR A 139 -9.11 20.05 -5.79
C TYR A 139 -9.16 19.68 -4.31
N GLY A 140 -10.19 18.91 -3.91
CA GLY A 140 -10.32 18.43 -2.54
C GLY A 140 -9.11 17.60 -2.10
N MET A 141 -8.69 16.64 -2.92
CA MET A 141 -7.54 15.77 -2.65
C MET A 141 -6.22 16.55 -2.61
N ALA A 142 -5.98 17.45 -3.57
CA ALA A 142 -4.79 18.31 -3.56
C ALA A 142 -4.71 19.17 -2.29
N LEU A 143 -5.82 19.74 -1.84
CA LEU A 143 -5.88 20.50 -0.58
C LEU A 143 -5.58 19.62 0.64
N MET A 144 -5.99 18.36 0.65
CA MET A 144 -5.63 17.42 1.72
C MET A 144 -4.13 17.16 1.77
N GLU A 145 -3.48 16.94 0.62
CA GLU A 145 -2.03 16.78 0.50
C GLU A 145 -1.27 18.02 0.98
N LYS A 146 -1.84 19.21 0.76
CA LYS A 146 -1.33 20.48 1.29
C LYS A 146 -1.65 20.72 2.77
N LYS A 147 -2.34 19.79 3.44
CA LYS A 147 -2.82 19.89 4.84
C LYS A 147 -3.80 21.04 5.07
N GLU A 148 -4.51 21.47 4.03
CA GLU A 148 -5.58 22.48 4.09
C GLU A 148 -6.95 21.79 4.27
N LEU A 149 -7.08 21.01 5.35
CA LEU A 149 -8.19 20.08 5.57
C LEU A 149 -9.58 20.76 5.63
N GLU A 150 -9.72 21.89 6.32
CA GLU A 150 -11.01 22.58 6.38
C GLU A 150 -11.44 23.12 5.01
N ARG A 151 -10.46 23.50 4.18
CA ARG A 151 -10.68 24.05 2.84
C ARG A 151 -11.07 22.95 1.85
N SER A 152 -10.62 21.70 2.03
CA SER A 152 -10.96 20.57 1.15
C SER A 152 -12.42 20.13 1.29
N ILE A 153 -12.99 20.20 2.51
CA ILE A 153 -14.36 19.73 2.84
C ILE A 153 -15.43 20.15 1.80
N PRO A 154 -15.61 21.45 1.45
CA PRO A 154 -16.67 21.85 0.52
C PRO A 154 -16.54 21.18 -0.86
N TYR A 155 -15.31 21.00 -1.35
CA TYR A 155 -15.04 20.39 -2.65
C TYR A 155 -15.30 18.89 -2.63
N LEU A 156 -14.75 18.16 -1.65
CA LEU A 156 -14.99 16.72 -1.52
C LEU A 156 -16.49 16.41 -1.34
N LYS A 157 -17.21 17.21 -0.53
CA LYS A 157 -18.67 17.07 -0.38
C LYS A 157 -19.41 17.31 -1.69
N LYS A 158 -18.94 18.27 -2.49
CA LYS A 158 -19.54 18.61 -3.79
C LYS A 158 -19.31 17.48 -4.79
N ALA A 159 -18.10 16.93 -4.88
CA ALA A 159 -17.77 15.77 -5.69
C ALA A 159 -18.67 14.58 -5.36
N ILE A 160 -18.75 14.18 -4.09
CA ILE A 160 -19.63 13.09 -3.62
C ILE A 160 -21.09 13.36 -3.97
N SER A 161 -21.56 14.60 -3.80
CA SER A 161 -22.94 14.96 -4.12
C SER A 161 -23.25 14.89 -5.62
N ILE A 162 -22.27 15.11 -6.50
CA ILE A 162 -22.44 14.97 -7.95
C ILE A 162 -22.45 13.48 -8.31
N TRP A 163 -21.46 12.72 -7.82
CA TRP A 163 -21.37 11.27 -8.01
C TRP A 163 -22.66 10.52 -7.61
N GLU A 164 -23.23 10.85 -6.45
CA GLU A 164 -24.50 10.26 -5.98
C GLU A 164 -25.70 10.57 -6.90
N LYS A 165 -25.66 11.69 -7.64
CA LYS A 165 -26.74 12.07 -8.57
C LYS A 165 -26.59 11.42 -9.94
N GLU A 166 -25.36 11.20 -10.38
CA GLU A 166 -25.05 10.56 -11.66
C GLU A 166 -25.36 9.06 -11.65
N GLY A 167 -25.60 8.50 -10.47
CA GLY A 167 -26.20 7.18 -10.32
C GLY A 167 -25.21 6.08 -10.00
N CYS A 168 -24.19 6.36 -9.16
CA CYS A 168 -23.27 5.38 -8.58
C CYS A 168 -22.90 4.25 -9.55
N ASP A 169 -22.54 4.61 -10.80
CA ASP A 169 -21.87 3.65 -11.67
C ASP A 169 -20.59 3.19 -10.96
N MET A 170 -20.13 1.97 -11.25
CA MET A 170 -19.03 1.30 -10.57
C MET A 170 -17.64 1.98 -10.74
N SER A 171 -17.59 3.29 -10.97
CA SER A 171 -16.39 4.10 -10.93
C SER A 171 -15.87 4.18 -9.49
N TRP A 172 -14.72 3.57 -9.24
CA TRP A 172 -13.99 3.53 -7.95
C TRP A 172 -13.80 4.91 -7.29
N GLU A 173 -13.74 5.98 -8.08
CA GLU A 173 -13.44 7.35 -7.63
C GLU A 173 -14.37 7.89 -6.54
N GLY A 174 -15.66 7.51 -6.54
CA GLY A 174 -16.64 8.09 -5.62
C GLY A 174 -16.49 7.62 -4.17
N GLU A 175 -16.20 6.32 -3.98
CA GLU A 175 -15.94 5.75 -2.65
C GLU A 175 -14.58 6.22 -2.10
N GLU A 176 -13.59 6.40 -2.96
CA GLU A 176 -12.29 6.96 -2.59
C GLU A 176 -12.42 8.39 -2.06
N VAL A 177 -13.14 9.27 -2.77
CA VAL A 177 -13.41 10.64 -2.31
C VAL A 177 -14.24 10.64 -1.02
N ALA A 178 -15.16 9.69 -0.85
CA ALA A 178 -15.90 9.52 0.39
C ALA A 178 -15.01 9.09 1.57
N ARG A 179 -14.07 8.16 1.34
CA ARG A 179 -13.07 7.76 2.34
C ARG A 179 -12.18 8.94 2.71
N ALA A 180 -11.67 9.68 1.72
CA ALA A 180 -10.84 10.86 1.94
C ALA A 180 -11.56 11.95 2.77
N LEU A 181 -12.82 12.27 2.43
CA LEU A 181 -13.62 13.20 3.24
C LEU A 181 -13.85 12.68 4.66
N THR A 182 -14.00 11.37 4.82
CA THR A 182 -14.19 10.75 6.15
C THR A 182 -12.91 10.85 6.98
N GLN A 183 -11.73 10.67 6.38
CA GLN A 183 -10.44 10.93 7.02
C GLN A 183 -10.33 12.39 7.47
N VAL A 184 -10.71 13.35 6.61
CA VAL A 184 -10.74 14.79 6.98
C VAL A 184 -11.61 15.04 8.21
N TYR A 185 -12.79 14.42 8.28
CA TYR A 185 -13.65 14.54 9.46
C TYR A 185 -13.04 13.90 10.71
N TYR A 186 -12.30 12.79 10.56
CA TYR A 186 -11.59 12.15 11.65
C TYR A 186 -10.48 13.08 12.20
N ASP A 187 -9.60 13.55 11.32
CA ASP A 187 -8.43 14.38 11.66
C ASP A 187 -8.84 15.71 12.33
N LEU A 188 -9.92 16.33 11.83
CA LEU A 188 -10.50 17.56 12.38
C LEU A 188 -11.39 17.33 13.61
N LYS A 189 -11.52 16.08 14.08
CA LYS A 189 -12.36 15.67 15.23
C LYS A 189 -13.84 16.06 15.05
N MET A 190 -14.33 16.05 13.81
CA MET A 190 -15.73 16.30 13.45
C MET A 190 -16.60 15.05 13.68
N THR A 191 -16.77 14.71 14.97
CA THR A 191 -17.35 13.42 15.41
C THR A 191 -18.75 13.11 14.85
N LYS A 192 -19.59 14.13 14.62
CA LYS A 192 -20.96 13.95 14.12
C LYS A 192 -20.94 13.56 12.64
N GLU A 193 -20.15 14.26 11.85
CA GLU A 193 -19.98 14.05 10.42
C GLU A 193 -19.29 12.70 10.15
N PHE A 194 -18.23 12.41 10.90
CA PHE A 194 -17.52 11.13 10.83
C PHE A 194 -18.45 9.94 11.11
N LYS A 195 -19.23 9.96 12.22
CA LYS A 195 -20.21 8.90 12.53
C LYS A 195 -21.27 8.73 11.44
N LYS A 196 -21.66 9.82 10.77
CA LYS A 196 -22.62 9.76 9.65
C LYS A 196 -22.01 9.05 8.45
N MET A 197 -20.76 9.36 8.09
CA MET A 197 -20.06 8.71 6.99
C MET A 197 -19.84 7.23 7.27
N LYS A 198 -19.32 6.88 8.45
CA LYS A 198 -19.15 5.48 8.89
C LYS A 198 -20.42 4.65 8.72
N LYS A 199 -21.55 5.16 9.20
CA LYS A 199 -22.83 4.46 9.07
C LYS A 199 -23.26 4.28 7.61
N LYS A 200 -22.98 5.27 6.76
CA LYS A 200 -23.41 5.28 5.36
C LYS A 200 -22.60 4.30 4.50
N PHE A 201 -21.29 4.24 4.72
CA PHE A 201 -20.34 3.45 3.92
C PHE A 201 -19.82 2.21 4.64
N HIS A 202 -20.38 1.89 5.81
CA HIS A 202 -20.02 0.72 6.62
C HIS A 202 -18.58 0.69 7.15
N TYR A 203 -17.95 1.85 7.26
CA TYR A 203 -16.59 1.98 7.76
C TYR A 203 -16.44 1.68 9.27
N SER A 204 -15.24 1.23 9.65
CA SER A 204 -14.79 1.03 11.03
C SER A 204 -14.03 2.26 11.57
N ASP A 205 -13.72 2.32 12.87
CA ASP A 205 -12.81 3.36 13.39
C ASP A 205 -11.35 3.05 13.02
N ALA A 206 -11.03 1.77 12.85
CA ALA A 206 -9.68 1.29 12.60
C ALA A 206 -9.14 1.77 11.24
N GLU A 207 -10.00 1.91 10.24
CA GLU A 207 -9.65 2.35 8.87
C GLU A 207 -9.16 3.82 8.79
N PHE A 208 -9.41 4.63 9.83
CA PHE A 208 -9.06 6.06 9.85
C PHE A 208 -8.09 6.44 10.98
N ASP A 209 -8.07 5.66 12.06
CA ASP A 209 -7.10 5.82 13.16
C ASP A 209 -5.80 5.06 12.86
N CYS A 210 -5.24 5.19 11.66
CA CYS A 210 -4.03 4.50 11.24
C CYS A 210 -2.80 5.27 11.71
N ARG A 211 -2.28 4.89 12.88
CA ARG A 211 -1.05 5.51 13.42
C ARG A 211 0.17 5.15 12.57
N ALA A 212 1.11 6.08 12.53
CA ALA A 212 2.41 5.90 11.92
C ALA A 212 3.46 6.57 12.80
N TYR A 213 4.72 6.12 12.67
CA TYR A 213 5.83 6.74 13.38
C TYR A 213 6.04 8.19 12.95
N SER A 214 6.51 9.03 13.88
CA SER A 214 7.12 10.30 13.50
C SER A 214 8.39 10.03 12.67
N LYS A 215 8.84 11.03 11.91
CA LYS A 215 10.08 10.90 11.13
C LYS A 215 11.28 10.55 12.03
N GLU A 216 11.37 11.20 13.19
CA GLU A 216 12.45 10.98 14.15
C GLU A 216 12.39 9.59 14.80
N GLU A 217 11.18 9.08 15.09
CA GLU A 217 11.00 7.70 15.56
C GLU A 217 11.40 6.69 14.48
N ALA A 218 10.89 6.88 13.25
CA ALA A 218 11.17 6.05 12.09
C ALA A 218 12.68 5.94 11.83
N ASP A 219 13.40 7.07 11.77
CA ASP A 219 14.85 7.09 11.54
C ASP A 219 15.60 6.25 12.58
N ARG A 220 15.23 6.36 13.87
CA ARG A 220 15.88 5.61 14.96
C ARG A 220 15.57 4.13 14.94
N ILE A 221 14.34 3.75 14.60
CA ILE A 221 13.93 2.36 14.46
C ILE A 221 14.69 1.72 13.30
N LEU A 222 14.73 2.38 12.14
CA LEU A 222 15.46 1.89 10.98
C LEU A 222 16.97 1.75 11.26
N GLU A 223 17.59 2.71 11.96
CA GLU A 223 18.98 2.61 12.40
C GLU A 223 19.23 1.42 13.34
N HIS A 224 18.31 1.15 14.27
CA HIS A 224 18.38 -0.01 15.17
C HIS A 224 18.27 -1.33 14.40
N ILE A 225 17.30 -1.41 13.48
CA ILE A 225 17.10 -2.57 12.60
C ILE A 225 18.37 -2.83 11.78
N GLU A 226 18.92 -1.81 11.12
CA GLU A 226 20.12 -1.96 10.32
C GLU A 226 21.37 -2.34 11.12
N LYS A 227 21.46 -1.88 12.37
CA LYS A 227 22.57 -2.17 13.27
C LYS A 227 22.57 -3.64 13.71
N TYR A 228 21.41 -4.18 14.06
CA TYR A 228 21.32 -5.51 14.67
C TYR A 228 20.89 -6.61 13.71
N PHE A 229 19.90 -6.35 12.86
CA PHE A 229 19.26 -7.34 11.99
C PHE A 229 19.92 -7.38 10.61
N GLY A 230 20.18 -6.23 10.00
CA GLY A 230 20.89 -6.12 8.72
C GLY A 230 20.34 -5.01 7.83
N LYS A 231 21.02 -4.78 6.69
CA LYS A 231 20.62 -3.74 5.73
C LYS A 231 19.26 -4.06 5.11
N ILE A 232 18.39 -3.06 5.07
CA ILE A 232 17.05 -3.20 4.49
C ILE A 232 17.19 -3.13 2.97
N GLU A 233 16.74 -4.17 2.28
CA GLU A 233 16.77 -4.24 0.81
C GLU A 233 15.49 -3.66 0.21
N ARG A 234 14.34 -4.02 0.79
CA ARG A 234 13.02 -3.70 0.25
C ARG A 234 12.04 -3.38 1.37
N ARG A 235 11.10 -2.48 1.08
CA ARG A 235 9.90 -2.20 1.88
C ARG A 235 8.68 -2.60 1.08
N ILE A 236 7.82 -3.42 1.67
CA ILE A 236 6.52 -3.81 1.13
C ILE A 236 5.49 -2.93 1.85
N PRO A 237 4.86 -1.96 1.16
CA PRO A 237 3.97 -1.02 1.80
C PRO A 237 2.65 -1.68 2.25
N ASP A 238 2.08 -1.20 3.35
CA ASP A 238 0.71 -1.54 3.73
C ASP A 238 -0.29 -0.97 2.71
N ILE A 239 -0.98 -1.85 1.98
CA ILE A 239 -1.92 -1.45 0.93
C ILE A 239 -3.32 -1.13 1.46
N ASP A 240 -3.66 -1.60 2.67
CA ASP A 240 -4.96 -1.35 3.31
C ASP A 240 -4.77 -1.26 4.83
N PRO A 241 -4.21 -0.13 5.32
CA PRO A 241 -3.87 0.02 6.71
C PRO A 241 -5.13 0.11 7.59
N GLU A 242 -5.10 -0.64 8.69
CA GLU A 242 -6.09 -0.61 9.77
C GLU A 242 -5.35 -0.54 11.11
N TYR A 243 -5.82 0.32 12.02
CA TYR A 243 -5.25 0.59 13.35
C TYR A 243 -3.86 1.25 13.34
N ALA A 244 -2.95 0.75 12.51
CA ALA A 244 -1.62 1.29 12.27
C ALA A 244 -1.26 1.06 10.81
N ASN A 245 -0.42 1.92 10.24
CA ASN A 245 0.20 1.69 8.96
C ASN A 245 1.41 0.77 9.18
N ILE A 246 1.28 -0.51 8.80
CA ILE A 246 2.27 -1.55 9.11
C ILE A 246 2.86 -2.08 7.80
N ASP A 247 4.03 -1.57 7.45
CA ASP A 247 4.78 -2.12 6.33
C ASP A 247 5.55 -3.38 6.73
N VAL A 248 6.07 -4.09 5.73
CA VAL A 248 7.03 -5.18 5.94
C VAL A 248 8.37 -4.81 5.31
N LEU A 249 9.41 -4.77 6.15
CA LEU A 249 10.80 -4.62 5.74
C LEU A 249 11.38 -5.99 5.43
N MET A 250 12.09 -6.08 4.31
CA MET A 250 12.83 -7.27 3.91
C MET A 250 14.32 -7.00 4.06
N ILE A 251 14.95 -7.83 4.88
CA ILE A 251 16.38 -7.80 5.18
C ILE A 251 16.97 -9.10 4.60
N PRO A 252 17.84 -9.03 3.59
CA PRO A 252 18.33 -10.21 2.90
C PRO A 252 19.36 -10.96 3.75
N ALA A 253 19.57 -12.22 3.40
CA ALA A 253 20.60 -13.04 4.01
C ALA A 253 21.99 -12.40 3.90
N SER A 254 22.81 -12.62 4.93
CA SER A 254 24.19 -12.14 5.01
C SER A 254 25.09 -13.21 5.60
N THR A 255 26.40 -12.98 5.58
CA THR A 255 27.36 -13.86 6.24
C THR A 255 27.16 -13.99 7.76
N LYS A 256 26.53 -12.98 8.40
CA LYS A 256 26.23 -12.99 9.83
C LYS A 256 24.91 -13.69 10.13
N HIS A 257 23.91 -13.47 9.29
CA HIS A 257 22.55 -14.02 9.40
C HIS A 257 22.21 -14.70 8.07
N PRO A 258 22.47 -16.01 7.91
CA PRO A 258 22.35 -16.72 6.63
C PRO A 258 20.88 -17.11 6.32
N TYR A 259 19.99 -16.13 6.42
CA TYR A 259 18.54 -16.26 6.23
C TYR A 259 17.93 -14.87 5.97
N THR A 260 16.79 -14.83 5.29
CA THR A 260 16.03 -13.60 5.05
C THR A 260 15.17 -13.27 6.27
N THR A 261 15.09 -12.00 6.66
CA THR A 261 14.19 -11.55 7.74
C THR A 261 13.12 -10.62 7.18
N LEU A 262 11.86 -10.99 7.41
CA LEU A 262 10.72 -10.11 7.25
C LEU A 262 10.41 -9.48 8.59
N MET A 263 10.26 -8.16 8.65
CA MET A 263 10.01 -7.44 9.90
C MET A 263 8.92 -6.41 9.69
N THR A 264 7.99 -6.35 10.64
CA THR A 264 6.98 -5.29 10.64
C THR A 264 7.65 -3.94 10.87
N PHE A 265 7.10 -2.91 10.25
CA PHE A 265 7.49 -1.54 10.50
C PHE A 265 6.24 -0.69 10.57
N GLY A 266 5.81 -0.40 11.80
CA GLY A 266 4.64 0.40 12.08
C GLY A 266 3.73 -0.19 13.15
N MET A 267 3.89 -1.46 13.51
CA MET A 267 3.08 -2.08 14.57
C MET A 267 3.24 -1.32 15.89
N GLY A 268 4.48 -1.00 16.27
CA GLY A 268 4.81 -0.24 17.48
C GLY A 268 4.50 1.26 17.38
N SER A 269 3.87 1.73 16.30
CA SER A 269 3.34 3.10 16.23
C SER A 269 2.08 3.27 17.10
N ARG A 270 1.42 2.15 17.44
CA ARG A 270 0.22 2.10 18.26
C ARG A 270 0.46 1.25 19.51
N PHE A 271 -0.04 1.76 20.64
CA PHE A 271 -0.04 1.02 21.90
C PHE A 271 -1.08 -0.09 21.86
N MET A 272 -0.71 -1.28 22.33
CA MET A 272 -1.64 -2.39 22.51
C MET A 272 -2.44 -2.18 23.80
N GLU A 273 -3.68 -1.69 23.69
CA GLU A 273 -4.55 -1.37 24.85
C GLU A 273 -4.81 -2.57 25.78
N GLY A 274 -4.65 -3.80 25.29
CA GLY A 274 -4.74 -5.01 26.11
C GLY A 274 -3.50 -5.32 26.97
N THR A 275 -2.46 -4.47 26.93
CA THR A 275 -1.24 -4.67 27.72
C THR A 275 -1.54 -4.61 29.23
N PRO A 276 -1.11 -5.60 30.03
CA PRO A 276 -1.34 -5.62 31.47
C PRO A 276 -0.81 -4.36 32.17
N PRO A 277 -1.58 -3.72 33.06
CA PRO A 277 -1.18 -2.47 33.71
C PRO A 277 0.16 -2.51 34.44
N GLU A 278 0.58 -3.68 34.92
CA GLU A 278 1.87 -3.92 35.57
C GLU A 278 3.07 -3.85 34.61
N LEU A 279 2.87 -4.12 33.31
CA LEU A 279 3.93 -4.08 32.28
C LEU A 279 4.06 -2.69 31.64
N VAL A 280 3.05 -1.83 31.76
CA VAL A 280 3.08 -0.46 31.19
C VAL A 280 4.18 0.41 31.79
N PRO A 281 4.42 0.42 33.12
CA PRO A 281 5.57 1.13 33.71
C PRO A 281 6.94 0.62 33.21
N GLU A 282 7.00 -0.62 32.75
CA GLU A 282 8.18 -1.23 32.13
C GLU A 282 8.27 -0.99 30.62
N LYS A 283 7.37 -0.14 30.08
CA LYS A 283 7.30 0.30 28.68
C LYS A 283 6.98 -0.80 27.66
N PHE A 284 6.35 -1.90 28.09
CA PHE A 284 5.76 -2.87 27.15
C PHE A 284 4.50 -2.33 26.48
N GLY A 285 4.12 -2.92 25.35
CA GLY A 285 2.91 -2.57 24.61
C GLY A 285 3.13 -1.86 23.29
N TYR A 286 4.39 -1.65 22.87
CA TYR A 286 4.77 -1.21 21.53
C TYR A 286 5.81 -2.17 20.97
N ASP A 287 5.43 -2.93 19.97
CA ASP A 287 6.27 -4.03 19.49
C ASP A 287 6.39 -4.00 17.96
N GLU A 288 7.46 -4.60 17.45
CA GLU A 288 7.58 -5.07 16.08
C GLU A 288 7.78 -6.59 16.09
N LEU A 289 7.18 -7.27 15.13
CA LEU A 289 7.33 -8.71 14.91
C LEU A 289 8.25 -8.94 13.73
N PHE A 290 9.02 -10.03 13.78
CA PHE A 290 9.78 -10.48 12.63
C PHE A 290 9.73 -11.99 12.47
N LEU A 291 9.88 -12.43 11.22
CA LEU A 291 9.89 -13.82 10.80
C LEU A 291 11.17 -14.06 9.99
N CYS A 292 11.97 -15.04 10.39
CA CYS A 292 13.14 -15.45 9.62
C CYS A 292 12.80 -16.61 8.68
N LEU A 293 13.23 -16.51 7.43
CA LEU A 293 12.95 -17.42 6.33
C LEU A 293 14.28 -17.88 5.69
N PRO A 294 14.34 -19.05 5.05
CA PRO A 294 15.49 -19.49 4.27
C PRO A 294 16.05 -18.43 3.30
N ASP A 295 17.35 -18.50 2.99
CA ASP A 295 18.03 -17.53 2.13
C ASP A 295 17.61 -17.60 0.65
N ASP A 296 16.97 -18.70 0.25
CA ASP A 296 16.39 -18.94 -1.06
C ASP A 296 14.87 -18.68 -1.12
N TRP A 297 14.29 -18.05 -0.10
CA TRP A 297 12.86 -17.75 -0.06
C TRP A 297 12.45 -16.67 -1.07
N GLU A 298 11.72 -17.07 -2.12
CA GLU A 298 11.10 -16.16 -3.08
C GLU A 298 9.68 -15.80 -2.64
N LEU A 299 9.24 -14.56 -2.88
CA LEU A 299 7.87 -14.10 -2.58
C LEU A 299 6.97 -14.26 -3.82
N ASP A 300 6.40 -15.45 -3.99
CA ASP A 300 5.45 -15.79 -5.04
C ASP A 300 4.06 -16.11 -4.45
N LEU A 301 3.12 -16.60 -5.28
CA LEU A 301 1.76 -16.90 -4.84
C LEU A 301 1.69 -17.97 -3.74
N ASP A 302 2.61 -18.94 -3.72
CA ASP A 302 2.58 -20.07 -2.78
C ASP A 302 3.30 -19.76 -1.46
N THR A 303 4.15 -18.73 -1.43
CA THR A 303 4.97 -18.34 -0.26
C THR A 303 4.63 -16.97 0.33
N MET A 304 3.79 -16.16 -0.35
CA MET A 304 3.32 -14.85 0.13
C MET A 304 2.60 -14.92 1.48
N TRP A 305 2.13 -16.11 1.88
CA TRP A 305 1.52 -16.34 3.19
C TRP A 305 2.41 -15.83 4.33
N ALA A 306 3.74 -15.89 4.20
CA ALA A 306 4.65 -15.43 5.23
C ALA A 306 4.49 -13.93 5.53
N VAL A 307 4.28 -13.11 4.49
CA VAL A 307 4.00 -11.67 4.62
C VAL A 307 2.58 -11.47 5.17
N GLN A 308 1.60 -12.18 4.62
CA GLN A 308 0.20 -12.05 5.01
C GLN A 308 -0.02 -12.37 6.49
N TYR A 309 0.47 -13.51 6.96
CA TYR A 309 0.32 -13.91 8.34
C TYR A 309 1.16 -13.06 9.31
N LEU A 310 2.30 -12.52 8.87
CA LEU A 310 3.06 -11.56 9.69
C LEU A 310 2.23 -10.28 9.92
N LEU A 311 1.55 -9.78 8.89
CA LEU A 311 0.62 -8.65 9.02
C LEU A 311 -0.59 -8.99 9.88
N ASP A 312 -1.17 -10.18 9.71
CA ASP A 312 -2.29 -10.65 10.55
C ASP A 312 -1.89 -10.71 12.03
N MET A 313 -0.72 -11.26 12.32
CA MET A 313 -0.13 -11.29 13.67
C MET A 313 0.07 -9.87 14.22
N ALA A 314 0.55 -8.93 13.40
CA ALA A 314 0.79 -7.55 13.81
C ALA A 314 -0.51 -6.78 14.12
N ARG A 315 -1.61 -7.13 13.44
CA ARG A 315 -2.93 -6.53 13.64
C ARG A 315 -3.75 -7.19 14.75
N PHE A 316 -3.45 -8.46 15.06
CA PHE A 316 -4.16 -9.27 16.05
C PHE A 316 -4.38 -8.58 17.41
N PRO A 317 -3.37 -7.90 18.01
CA PRO A 317 -3.58 -7.16 19.27
C PRO A 317 -4.65 -6.09 19.18
N PHE A 318 -4.71 -5.36 18.07
CA PHE A 318 -5.61 -4.22 17.92
C PHE A 318 -7.02 -4.66 17.59
N SER A 319 -7.18 -5.68 16.74
CA SER A 319 -8.50 -6.21 16.37
C SER A 319 -9.20 -6.95 17.52
N ASN A 320 -8.43 -7.51 18.46
CA ASN A 320 -8.95 -8.30 19.58
C ASN A 320 -8.83 -7.58 20.94
N GLU A 321 -8.41 -6.32 20.96
CA GLU A 321 -8.17 -5.54 22.20
C GLU A 321 -7.27 -6.30 23.21
N THR A 322 -6.21 -6.93 22.69
CA THR A 322 -5.26 -7.76 23.45
C THR A 322 -3.83 -7.25 23.26
N TRP A 323 -2.83 -8.03 23.71
CA TRP A 323 -1.41 -7.76 23.54
C TRP A 323 -0.65 -9.03 23.15
N LEU A 324 0.54 -8.86 22.56
CA LEU A 324 1.48 -9.94 22.29
C LEU A 324 2.76 -9.73 23.09
N GLY A 325 3.40 -10.82 23.46
CA GLY A 325 4.66 -10.84 24.18
C GLY A 325 5.28 -12.23 24.10
N ALA A 326 6.52 -12.36 24.57
CA ALA A 326 7.18 -13.67 24.59
C ALA A 326 6.33 -14.72 25.33
N GLY A 327 6.26 -15.91 24.75
CA GLY A 327 5.43 -17.01 25.25
C GLY A 327 3.95 -16.93 24.84
N HIS A 328 3.48 -15.88 24.15
CA HIS A 328 2.15 -15.90 23.55
C HIS A 328 2.12 -16.72 22.26
N SER A 329 0.96 -17.28 21.93
CA SER A 329 0.74 -17.96 20.65
C SER A 329 -0.61 -17.62 20.05
N VAL A 330 -0.67 -17.62 18.71
CA VAL A 330 -1.90 -17.41 17.94
C VAL A 330 -2.12 -18.62 17.06
N ALA A 331 -3.28 -19.27 17.20
CA ALA A 331 -3.65 -20.45 16.44
C ALA A 331 -4.70 -20.10 15.38
N TYR A 332 -4.68 -20.84 14.27
CA TYR A 332 -5.61 -20.73 13.16
C TYR A 332 -6.29 -22.08 12.91
N ASP A 333 -7.54 -22.04 12.46
CA ASP A 333 -8.32 -23.25 12.13
C ASP A 333 -7.91 -23.89 10.80
N THR A 334 -6.85 -23.40 10.17
CA THR A 334 -6.38 -23.77 8.83
C THR A 334 -4.86 -23.82 8.79
N TYR A 335 -4.32 -24.57 7.83
CA TYR A 335 -2.88 -24.57 7.58
C TYR A 335 -2.38 -23.22 7.07
N LEU A 336 -1.18 -22.83 7.51
CA LEU A 336 -0.51 -21.61 7.06
C LEU A 336 0.03 -21.83 5.65
N GLY A 337 -0.65 -21.26 4.65
CA GLY A 337 -0.26 -21.36 3.25
C GLY A 337 -0.15 -22.81 2.77
N ASN A 338 1.01 -23.16 2.21
CA ASN A 338 1.34 -24.49 1.71
C ASN A 338 2.07 -25.39 2.72
N THR A 339 2.04 -25.03 4.01
CA THR A 339 2.72 -25.77 5.08
C THR A 339 1.76 -26.64 5.89
N ASN A 340 2.28 -27.34 6.90
CA ASN A 340 1.49 -28.07 7.89
C ASN A 340 1.42 -27.33 9.24
N PHE A 341 1.94 -26.10 9.31
CA PHE A 341 1.82 -25.26 10.50
C PHE A 341 0.40 -24.72 10.61
N THR A 342 -0.05 -24.43 11.83
CA THR A 342 -1.41 -23.95 12.14
C THR A 342 -1.41 -22.77 13.11
N GLY A 343 -0.25 -22.23 13.46
CA GLY A 343 -0.16 -21.04 14.30
C GLY A 343 1.25 -20.53 14.46
N PHE A 344 1.40 -19.51 15.29
CA PHE A 344 2.68 -18.89 15.61
C PHE A 344 2.90 -18.81 17.11
N LEU A 345 4.16 -18.95 17.51
CA LEU A 345 4.69 -18.60 18.82
C LEU A 345 5.44 -17.27 18.73
N VAL A 346 5.23 -16.38 19.70
CA VAL A 346 6.01 -15.15 19.87
C VAL A 346 7.13 -15.44 20.87
N THR A 347 8.39 -15.19 20.49
CA THR A 347 9.57 -15.40 21.35
C THR A 347 10.63 -14.30 21.15
N TYR A 348 11.71 -14.37 21.92
CA TYR A 348 12.81 -13.40 21.91
C TYR A 348 13.72 -13.55 20.67
N PRO A 349 14.43 -12.47 20.28
CA PRO A 349 15.37 -12.48 19.16
C PRO A 349 16.72 -13.09 19.54
N TYR A 350 16.73 -14.36 19.98
CA TYR A 350 17.91 -14.99 20.61
C TYR A 350 19.19 -14.90 19.76
N GLU A 351 19.12 -15.08 18.44
CA GLU A 351 20.31 -15.03 17.57
C GLU A 351 20.85 -13.61 17.33
N TYR A 352 20.04 -12.58 17.57
CA TYR A 352 20.45 -11.18 17.43
C TYR A 352 21.00 -10.57 18.74
N GLY A 353 20.78 -11.25 19.87
CA GLY A 353 21.19 -10.81 21.20
C GLY A 353 20.18 -9.87 21.87
N MET A 354 20.25 -9.77 23.19
CA MET A 354 19.29 -8.98 24.00
C MET A 354 19.37 -7.49 23.72
N GLU A 355 20.49 -6.97 23.21
CA GLU A 355 20.58 -5.57 22.80
C GLU A 355 19.77 -5.25 21.54
N ALA A 356 19.44 -6.26 20.73
CA ALA A 356 18.56 -6.12 19.57
C ALA A 356 17.07 -6.09 19.99
N PHE A 357 16.74 -6.70 21.13
CA PHE A 357 15.37 -6.88 21.61
C PHE A 357 14.63 -5.56 21.87
N GLN A 358 15.32 -4.52 22.32
CA GLN A 358 14.64 -3.30 22.75
C GLN A 358 15.31 -2.02 22.22
N LEU A 359 14.48 -1.05 21.85
CA LEU A 359 14.88 0.30 21.48
C LEU A 359 14.06 1.33 22.28
N GLU A 360 14.71 2.02 23.21
CA GLU A 360 14.08 3.14 23.92
C GLU A 360 13.97 4.36 23.00
N LEU A 361 12.76 4.79 22.64
CA LEU A 361 12.53 5.98 21.83
C LEU A 361 12.46 7.25 22.70
N ASN A 362 11.84 7.19 23.87
CA ASN A 362 11.80 8.32 24.80
C ASN A 362 11.46 7.85 26.21
N GLU A 363 11.25 8.80 27.13
CA GLU A 363 10.90 8.50 28.53
C GLU A 363 9.64 7.63 28.68
N GLU A 364 8.72 7.65 27.70
CA GLU A 364 7.42 6.96 27.76
C GLU A 364 7.29 5.76 26.81
N LYS A 365 8.15 5.67 25.78
CA LYS A 365 8.00 4.69 24.69
C LYS A 365 9.29 3.91 24.43
N GLN A 366 9.15 2.59 24.42
CA GLN A 366 10.18 1.62 24.04
C GLN A 366 9.56 0.65 23.03
N ILE A 367 10.30 0.32 21.97
CA ILE A 367 9.90 -0.71 21.00
C ILE A 367 10.57 -2.03 21.37
N HIS A 368 9.80 -3.11 21.46
CA HIS A 368 10.34 -4.47 21.56
C HIS A 368 10.28 -5.19 20.22
N PHE A 369 11.27 -6.02 19.92
CA PHE A 369 11.36 -6.78 18.69
C PHE A 369 11.23 -8.28 19.01
N TYR A 370 10.12 -8.89 18.59
CA TYR A 370 9.85 -10.31 18.84
C TYR A 370 9.94 -11.14 17.57
N ASN A 371 10.52 -12.33 17.69
CA ASN A 371 10.50 -13.32 16.65
C ASN A 371 9.15 -14.06 16.68
N VAL A 372 8.55 -14.29 15.51
CA VAL A 372 7.40 -15.19 15.36
C VAL A 372 7.83 -16.48 14.68
N ILE A 373 7.46 -17.62 15.27
CA ILE A 373 7.84 -18.96 14.81
C ILE A 373 6.58 -19.75 14.46
N PRO A 374 6.44 -20.26 13.23
CA PRO A 374 5.35 -21.16 12.88
C PRO A 374 5.40 -22.45 13.67
N LEU A 375 4.26 -22.86 14.25
CA LEU A 375 4.10 -24.08 15.04
C LEU A 375 3.08 -25.02 14.39
N TYR A 376 3.29 -26.33 14.60
CA TYR A 376 2.27 -27.35 14.33
C TYR A 376 1.19 -27.32 15.41
N THR A 377 0.02 -27.91 15.12
CA THR A 377 -1.08 -28.01 16.09
C THR A 377 -0.62 -28.70 17.37
N GLU A 378 0.13 -29.79 17.25
CA GLU A 378 0.58 -30.57 18.41
C GLU A 378 1.61 -29.79 19.26
N GLU A 379 2.37 -28.88 18.67
CA GLU A 379 3.29 -28.01 19.42
C GLU A 379 2.55 -26.89 20.15
N LEU A 380 1.50 -26.34 19.53
CA LEU A 380 0.60 -25.39 20.18
C LEU A 380 -0.11 -26.05 21.37
N ASP A 381 -0.62 -27.27 21.18
CA ASP A 381 -1.27 -28.06 22.22
C ASP A 381 -0.28 -28.37 23.36
N TYR A 382 0.94 -28.83 23.04
CA TYR A 382 1.98 -29.10 24.03
C TYR A 382 2.30 -27.86 24.87
N LYS A 383 2.47 -26.69 24.23
CA LYS A 383 2.72 -25.43 24.91
C LYS A 383 1.55 -24.99 25.80
N GLN A 384 0.31 -25.28 25.38
CA GLN A 384 -0.88 -24.99 26.17
C GLN A 384 -1.02 -25.91 27.40
N GLU A 385 -0.63 -27.18 27.27
CA GLU A 385 -0.75 -28.18 28.33
C GLU A 385 0.42 -28.16 29.32
N ILE A 386 1.64 -27.99 28.83
CA ILE A 386 2.89 -28.15 29.59
C ILE A 386 3.50 -26.79 29.93
N GLY A 387 3.78 -25.97 28.92
CA GLY A 387 4.34 -24.64 29.12
C GLY A 387 5.21 -24.16 27.95
N PHE A 388 5.55 -22.87 28.00
CA PHE A 388 6.33 -22.20 26.96
C PHE A 388 7.80 -22.63 27.01
N GLU A 389 8.40 -22.59 28.20
CA GLU A 389 9.80 -22.95 28.42
C GLU A 389 10.07 -24.42 28.07
N GLU A 390 9.13 -25.31 28.39
CA GLU A 390 9.22 -26.73 28.07
C GLU A 390 9.12 -26.98 26.55
N LEU A 391 8.24 -26.26 25.84
CA LEU A 391 8.23 -26.32 24.38
C LEU A 391 9.56 -25.81 23.79
N GLU A 392 10.09 -24.69 24.30
CA GLU A 392 11.37 -24.15 23.82
C GLU A 392 12.52 -25.15 24.00
N ALA A 393 12.52 -25.90 25.10
CA ALA A 393 13.52 -26.94 25.37
C ALA A 393 13.48 -28.12 24.39
N LEU A 394 12.34 -28.40 23.74
CA LEU A 394 12.23 -29.47 22.74
C LEU A 394 12.97 -29.13 21.43
N PHE A 395 13.21 -27.84 21.13
CA PHE A 395 13.92 -27.44 19.93
C PHE A 395 15.43 -27.68 20.05
N THR A 396 15.90 -28.81 19.50
CA THR A 396 17.33 -29.17 19.47
C THR A 396 18.22 -28.23 18.63
N LYS A 397 17.59 -27.48 17.71
CA LYS A 397 18.19 -26.41 16.92
C LYS A 397 17.31 -25.18 17.06
N SER A 398 17.91 -24.00 16.93
CA SER A 398 17.17 -22.73 16.94
C SER A 398 15.99 -22.79 15.97
N PRO A 399 14.75 -22.62 16.44
CA PRO A 399 13.56 -22.60 15.61
C PRO A 399 13.33 -21.23 14.94
N MET A 400 14.26 -20.29 15.10
CA MET A 400 14.09 -18.92 14.62
C MET A 400 13.91 -18.86 13.11
N VAL A 401 14.66 -19.64 12.34
CA VAL A 401 14.50 -19.74 10.88
C VAL A 401 13.40 -20.75 10.55
N THR A 402 12.41 -20.31 9.78
CA THR A 402 11.26 -21.11 9.37
C THR A 402 11.67 -22.17 8.35
N ASP A 403 11.97 -23.38 8.83
CA ASP A 403 12.09 -24.56 7.99
C ASP A 403 10.73 -25.25 7.87
N ILE A 404 10.07 -25.11 6.72
CA ILE A 404 8.75 -25.70 6.45
C ILE A 404 8.77 -27.25 6.40
N HIS A 405 9.95 -27.85 6.41
CA HIS A 405 10.17 -29.30 6.41
C HIS A 405 10.74 -29.82 7.73
N ARG A 406 10.86 -28.97 8.76
CA ARG A 406 11.32 -29.40 10.09
C ARG A 406 10.41 -30.49 10.66
N VAL A 407 10.96 -31.28 11.58
CA VAL A 407 10.15 -32.23 12.34
C VAL A 407 9.27 -31.48 13.35
N ASN A 408 8.09 -32.04 13.60
CA ASN A 408 7.24 -31.62 14.71
C ASN A 408 7.87 -32.12 16.02
N VAL A 409 8.29 -31.20 16.88
CA VAL A 409 9.07 -31.55 18.09
C VAL A 409 8.20 -32.14 19.20
N ALA A 410 6.89 -31.87 19.20
CA ALA A 410 5.95 -32.43 20.17
C ALA A 410 5.61 -33.91 19.90
N LEU A 411 5.90 -34.40 18.68
CA LEU A 411 5.70 -35.79 18.29
C LEU A 411 7.00 -36.59 18.18
N ASP A 412 8.15 -35.97 18.46
CA ASP A 412 9.44 -36.64 18.41
C ASP A 412 9.66 -37.50 19.66
N GLU A 413 9.46 -38.82 19.52
CA GLU A 413 9.67 -39.83 20.57
C GLU A 413 11.11 -39.83 21.13
N SER A 414 12.09 -39.24 20.43
CA SER A 414 13.47 -39.15 20.93
C SER A 414 13.71 -38.03 21.94
N ALA A 415 12.81 -37.03 22.00
CA ALA A 415 12.88 -35.93 22.98
C ALA A 415 12.23 -36.30 24.32
N THR A 416 11.28 -37.23 24.32
CA THR A 416 10.52 -37.66 25.52
C THR A 416 11.31 -38.60 26.44
N GLU A 417 12.38 -39.25 25.96
CA GLU A 417 13.23 -40.12 26.81
C GLU A 417 14.13 -39.35 27.80
N LEU A 418 14.28 -38.02 27.66
CA LEU A 418 15.11 -37.21 28.58
C LEU A 418 14.42 -36.91 29.92
N GLU A 419 13.09 -36.84 29.97
CA GLU A 419 12.36 -36.54 31.22
C GLU A 419 12.16 -37.76 32.11
N GLU A 420 12.04 -38.98 31.56
CA GLU A 420 11.93 -40.20 32.40
C GLU A 420 13.25 -40.55 33.12
N GLY A 421 14.37 -39.89 32.75
CA GLY A 421 15.70 -40.12 33.32
C GLY A 421 16.13 -39.19 34.46
N GLU A 422 15.44 -38.06 34.70
CA GLU A 422 15.81 -37.06 35.71
C GLU A 422 14.74 -36.87 36.80
N GLU A 423 14.31 -37.97 37.43
CA GLU A 423 13.94 -37.87 38.85
C GLU A 423 15.23 -37.63 39.66
N LYS A 424 15.60 -36.35 39.88
CA LYS A 424 16.39 -35.98 41.06
C LYS A 424 16.36 -34.49 41.44
N GLU A 425 15.85 -34.31 42.65
CA GLU A 425 16.27 -33.38 43.70
C GLU A 425 15.75 -31.92 43.61
N GLU A 426 14.74 -31.69 44.46
CA GLU A 426 14.41 -30.41 45.10
C GLU A 426 15.62 -29.48 45.20
N ASN A 427 15.55 -28.32 44.55
CA ASN A 427 16.20 -27.13 45.07
C ASN A 427 15.26 -25.93 45.03
N SER A 428 14.98 -25.50 46.25
CA SER A 428 14.25 -24.32 46.66
C SER A 428 14.78 -23.02 46.04
N GLN A 429 13.82 -22.12 45.77
CA GLN A 429 13.93 -20.66 45.84
C GLN A 429 14.96 -19.98 44.92
N ILE A 430 14.45 -19.33 43.87
CA ILE A 430 14.82 -17.94 43.55
C ILE A 430 13.54 -17.17 43.20
N LEU A 431 13.16 -16.23 44.06
CA LEU A 431 12.25 -15.13 43.76
C LEU A 431 12.90 -14.22 42.71
N TYR A 432 12.15 -13.83 41.68
CA TYR A 432 12.50 -12.66 40.89
C TYR A 432 11.97 -11.38 41.57
N GLN A 433 12.89 -10.46 41.81
CA GLN A 433 12.67 -9.03 41.99
C GLN A 433 12.87 -8.33 40.66
#